data_AF-A0AA41HIQ7-F1
#
_entry.id   AF-A0AA41HIQ7-F1
#
_cell.length_a   1.000
_cell.length_b   1.000
_cell.length_c   1.000
_cell.angle_alpha   90.00
_cell.angle_beta   90.00
_cell.angle_gamma   90.00
#
_symmetry.space_group_name_H-M   'P 1'
#
loop_
_entity.id
_entity.type
_entity.pdbx_description
1 polymer ?
#
loop_
_entity_poly.entity_id
_entity_poly.type
_entity_poly.pdbx_seq_one_letter_code
_entity_poly.pdbx_strand_id
1 'polypeptide(L)' 'NQRISQLPLLSDSERQQLLVGFNATQADYPQDQLIQQLFEAQAAANPEAIAVVYEETSVSYGELNARANRLAHTLIGL' A
#
# COMPACT_ATOMS: atom_id res chain seq x y z
N ASN A 1 34.47 22.13 29.84
CA ASN A 1 34.83 20.82 29.27
C ASN A 1 33.61 20.09 28.74
N GLN A 2 33.38 20.13 27.42
CA GLN A 2 32.32 19.37 26.75
C GLN A 2 32.86 18.00 26.35
N ARG A 3 32.05 16.93 26.48
CA ARG A 3 32.46 15.58 26.05
C ARG A 3 32.51 15.55 24.52
N ILE A 4 33.56 14.96 23.94
CA ILE A 4 33.74 14.79 22.49
C ILE A 4 32.53 14.12 21.84
N SER A 5 31.85 13.23 22.57
CA SER A 5 30.62 12.56 22.13
C SER A 5 29.43 13.49 21.86
N GLN A 6 29.52 14.77 22.22
CA GLN A 6 28.47 15.77 22.02
C GLN A 6 28.78 16.74 20.88
N LEU A 7 29.93 16.57 20.20
CA LEU A 7 30.27 17.38 19.05
C LEU A 7 29.42 16.94 17.84
N PRO A 8 28.74 17.87 17.15
CA PRO A 8 28.04 17.54 15.91
C PRO A 8 29.06 17.06 14.87
N LEU A 9 28.87 15.82 14.39
CA LEU A 9 29.70 15.21 13.35
C LEU A 9 29.29 15.63 11.93
N LEU A 10 28.06 16.16 11.81
CA LEU A 10 27.45 16.59 10.56
C LEU A 10 27.16 18.08 10.65
N SER A 11 27.27 18.76 9.51
CA SER A 11 26.71 20.11 9.36
C SER A 11 25.19 20.08 9.49
N ASP A 12 24.60 21.23 9.82
CA ASP A 12 23.15 21.35 9.94
C ASP A 12 22.42 21.02 8.63
N SER A 13 23.04 21.31 7.47
CA SER A 13 22.49 20.98 6.16
C SER A 13 22.50 19.48 5.86
N GLU A 14 23.61 18.79 6.17
CA GLU A 14 23.69 17.33 6.03
C GLU A 14 22.70 16.63 6.96
N ARG A 15 22.59 17.12 8.20
CA ARG A 15 21.60 16.64 9.17
C ARG A 15 20.17 16.86 8.67
N GLN A 16 19.86 18.04 8.14
CA GLN A 16 18.55 18.34 7.57
C GLN A 16 18.20 17.43 6.40
N GLN A 17 19.16 17.17 5.50
CA GLN A 17 18.95 16.29 4.36
C GLN A 17 18.68 14.85 4.78
N LEU A 18 19.45 14.33 5.74
CA LEU A 18 19.28 12.95 6.24
C LEU A 18 18.01 12.75 7.06
N LEU A 19 17.64 13.73 7.90
CA LEU A 19 16.51 13.57 8.82
C LEU A 19 15.18 14.00 8.20
N VAL A 20 15.18 14.95 7.27
CA VAL A 20 13.97 15.52 6.68
C VAL A 20 13.90 15.24 5.19
N GLY A 21 14.94 15.61 4.43
CA GLY A 21 14.94 15.49 2.97
C GLY A 21 14.68 14.06 2.49
N PHE A 22 15.47 13.10 2.96
CA PHE A 22 15.32 11.68 2.61
C PHE A 22 14.09 11.02 3.25
N ASN A 23 13.59 11.56 4.36
CA ASN A 23 12.42 11.03 5.06
C ASN A 23 11.11 11.74 4.68
N ALA A 24 11.12 12.60 3.66
CA ALA A 24 9.93 13.25 3.12
C ALA A 24 9.09 12.27 2.28
N THR A 25 8.68 11.15 2.89
CA THR A 25 7.91 10.07 2.26
C THR A 25 6.41 10.18 2.53
N GLN A 26 5.97 11.27 3.16
CA GLN A 26 4.54 11.52 3.35
C GLN A 26 3.87 11.69 1.99
N ALA A 27 2.87 10.87 1.75
CA ALA A 27 1.96 10.96 0.63
C ALA A 27 0.53 10.82 1.18
N ASP A 28 -0.41 11.55 0.61
CA ASP A 28 -1.81 11.40 0.97
C ASP A 28 -2.33 10.06 0.44
N TYR A 29 -2.86 9.23 1.34
CA TYR A 29 -3.56 8.00 1.00
C TYR A 29 -4.75 7.79 1.94
N PRO A 30 -5.80 7.08 1.52
CA PRO A 30 -6.94 6.78 2.38
C PRO A 30 -6.49 5.90 3.55
N GLN A 31 -6.50 6.43 4.77
CA GLN A 31 -6.12 5.69 5.98
C GLN A 31 -7.30 4.95 6.62
N ASP A 32 -8.52 5.35 6.26
CA ASP A 32 -9.78 4.83 6.75
C ASP A 32 -10.36 3.71 5.88
N GLN A 33 -9.76 3.46 4.71
CA GLN A 33 -10.21 2.42 3.77
C GLN A 33 -9.33 1.19 3.85
N LEU A 34 -10.00 0.04 3.84
CA LEU A 34 -9.35 -1.26 3.77
C LEU A 34 -8.98 -1.58 2.33
N ILE A 35 -7.91 -2.33 2.13
CA ILE A 35 -7.43 -2.72 0.79
C ILE A 35 -8.54 -3.43 0.00
N GLN A 36 -9.34 -4.29 0.65
CA GLN A 36 -10.46 -4.96 -0.02
C GLN A 36 -11.54 -3.98 -0.50
N GLN A 37 -11.77 -2.86 0.20
CA GLN A 37 -12.76 -1.85 -0.22
C GLN A 37 -12.27 -1.09 -1.44
N LEU A 38 -10.99 -0.74 -1.49
CA LEU A 38 -10.36 -0.13 -2.67
C LEU A 38 -10.41 -1.09 -3.87
N PHE A 39 -10.17 -2.38 -3.63
CA PHE A 39 -10.27 -3.41 -4.66
C PHE A 39 -11.70 -3.61 -5.18
N GLU A 40 -12.69 -3.68 -4.29
CA GLU A 40 -14.11 -3.77 -4.65
C GLU A 40 -14.57 -2.57 -5.47
N ALA A 41 -14.14 -1.36 -5.10
CA ALA A 41 -14.42 -0.15 -5.87
C ALA A 41 -13.84 -0.21 -7.28
N GLN A 42 -12.59 -0.69 -7.43
CA GLN A 42 -11.97 -0.89 -8.73
C GLN A 42 -12.70 -1.97 -9.55
N ALA A 43 -13.13 -3.06 -8.92
CA ALA A 43 -13.87 -4.13 -9.58
C ALA A 43 -15.27 -3.70 -10.01
N ALA A 44 -15.92 -2.80 -9.27
CA ALA A 44 -17.19 -2.21 -9.67
C ALA A 44 -17.02 -1.20 -10.81
N ALA A 45 -15.94 -0.40 -10.80
CA ALA A 45 -15.68 0.61 -11.81
C ALA A 45 -15.26 0.01 -13.15
N ASN A 46 -14.50 -1.09 -13.14
CA ASN A 46 -14.04 -1.74 -14.36
C ASN A 46 -14.01 -3.28 -14.22
N PRO A 47 -15.19 -3.93 -14.25
CA PRO A 47 -15.31 -5.37 -13.97
C PRO A 47 -14.62 -6.25 -15.02
N GLU A 48 -14.59 -5.80 -16.28
CA GLU A 48 -14.03 -6.56 -17.40
C GLU A 48 -12.51 -6.38 -17.55
N ALA A 49 -11.90 -5.42 -16.83
CA ALA A 49 -10.45 -5.28 -16.84
C ALA A 49 -9.78 -6.52 -16.24
N ILE A 50 -8.66 -6.91 -16.84
CA ILE A 50 -7.89 -8.06 -16.37
C ILE A 50 -7.17 -7.69 -15.06
N ALA A 51 -7.45 -8.45 -14.00
CA ALA A 51 -6.83 -8.28 -12.70
C ALA A 51 -5.60 -9.18 -12.54
N VAL A 52 -5.70 -10.42 -13.02
CA VAL A 52 -4.65 -11.44 -12.87
C VAL A 52 -4.51 -12.21 -14.18
N VAL A 53 -3.26 -12.46 -14.57
CA VAL A 53 -2.92 -13.35 -15.69
C VAL A 53 -2.00 -14.43 -15.16
N TYR A 54 -2.32 -15.68 -15.47
CA TYR A 54 -1.49 -16.84 -15.21
C TYR A 54 -1.50 -17.73 -16.45
N GLU A 55 -0.34 -17.87 -17.09
CA GLU A 55 -0.20 -18.55 -18.39
C GLU A 55 -1.20 -17.99 -19.43
N GLU A 56 -2.01 -18.85 -20.06
CA GLU A 56 -3.04 -18.47 -21.05
C GLU A 56 -4.37 -18.06 -20.39
N THR A 57 -4.44 -18.10 -19.06
CA THR A 57 -5.66 -17.75 -18.32
C THR A 57 -5.57 -16.32 -17.82
N SER A 58 -6.61 -15.54 -18.10
CA SER A 58 -6.84 -14.24 -17.50
C SER A 58 -8.09 -14.28 -16.63
N VAL A 59 -8.07 -13.52 -15.53
CA VAL A 59 -9.20 -13.36 -14.64
C VAL A 59 -9.48 -11.87 -14.51
N SER A 60 -10.72 -11.48 -14.75
CA SER A 60 -11.13 -10.08 -14.64
C SER A 60 -11.27 -9.65 -13.18
N TYR A 61 -11.27 -8.34 -12.94
CA TYR A 61 -11.53 -7.80 -11.59
C TYR A 61 -12.88 -8.26 -11.05
N GLY A 62 -13.92 -8.28 -11.89
CA GLY A 62 -15.25 -8.74 -11.50
C GLY A 62 -15.26 -10.22 -11.10
N GLU A 63 -14.63 -11.07 -11.90
CA GLU A 63 -14.53 -12.50 -11.61
C GLU A 63 -13.73 -12.80 -10.34
N LEU A 64 -12.60 -12.11 -10.16
CA LEU A 64 -11.75 -12.27 -8.99
C LEU A 64 -12.48 -11.83 -7.72
N ASN A 65 -13.16 -10.69 -7.76
CA ASN A 65 -13.95 -10.17 -6.64
C ASN A 65 -15.07 -11.17 -6.25
N ALA A 66 -15.80 -11.70 -7.24
CA ALA A 66 -16.86 -12.66 -6.98
C ALA A 66 -16.32 -13.97 -6.35
N ARG A 67 -15.15 -14.46 -6.80
CA ARG A 67 -14.49 -15.64 -6.22
C ARG A 67 -14.04 -15.38 -4.78
N ALA A 68 -13.43 -14.22 -4.52
CA ALA A 68 -12.98 -13.82 -3.19
C ALA A 68 -14.15 -13.69 -2.21
N ASN A 69 -15.25 -13.06 -2.63
CA ASN A 69 -16.46 -12.93 -1.80
C ASN A 69 -17.08 -14.28 -1.46
N ARG A 70 -17.16 -15.22 -2.41
CA ARG A 70 -17.64 -16.58 -2.09
C ARG A 70 -16.77 -17.26 -1.04
N LEU A 71 -15.44 -17.14 -1.16
CA LEU A 71 -14.52 -17.70 -0.17
C LEU A 71 -14.70 -17.04 1.20
N ALA A 72 -14.81 -15.70 1.25
CA ALA A 72 -15.02 -14.96 2.50
C ALA A 72 -16.30 -15.41 3.23
N HIS A 73 -17.41 -15.57 2.51
CA HIS A 73 -18.66 -16.06 3.11
C HIS A 73 -18.49 -17.48 3.69
N THR A 74 -17.79 -18.36 2.98
CA THR A 74 -17.48 -19.71 3.50
C THR A 74 -16.65 -19.64 4.78
N LEU A 75 -15.63 -18.77 4.83
CA LEU A 75 -14.74 -18.62 5.99
C LEU A 75 -15.45 -17.99 7.20
N ILE A 76 -16.37 -17.05 6.98
CA ILE A 76 -17.18 -16.43 8.05
C ILE A 76 -18.21 -17.41 8.62
N GLY A 77 -18.71 -18.34 7.79
CA GLY A 77 -19.69 -19.34 8.20
C GLY A 77 -19.13 -20.58 8.91
N LEU A 78 -17.80 -20.66 9.10
CA LEU A 78 -17.12 -21.68 9.93
C LEU A 78 -17.16 -21.29 11.42
#